data_AF-A0A6L8MQ81-F1
#
_entry.id   AF-A0A6L8MQ81-F1
#
_cell.length_a   1.000
_cell.length_b   1.000
_cell.length_c   1.000
_cell.angle_alpha   90.00
_cell.angle_beta   90.00
_cell.angle_gamma   90.00
#
_symmetry.space_group_name_H-M   'P 1'
#
loop_
_entity.id
_entity.type
_entity.pdbx_description
1 polymer ?
#
loop_
_entity_poly.entity_id
_entity_poly.type
_entity_poly.pdbx_seq_one_letter_code
_entity_poly.pdbx_strand_id
1 'polypeptide(L)'
;MSKSEKRKYTRTREFRAEAVKLVLEQGMTLEEASASLALPKGTLANWVSAAKRGGDAAVRPGGRSVSELEAEVARLRKIVKNRGHFPSDEAATKLLFLALRNIEKDWKMPQRTWKLA
;
A
#
# COMPACT_ATOMS: atom_id res chain seq x y z
N MET A 1 -19.17 28.87 -13.17
CA MET A 1 -18.91 27.42 -13.32
C MET A 1 -20.05 26.62 -12.71
N SER A 2 -20.73 25.80 -13.51
CA SER A 2 -21.88 24.99 -13.09
C SER A 2 -21.50 23.96 -12.01
N LYS A 3 -22.47 23.59 -11.15
CA LYS A 3 -22.34 22.57 -10.09
C LYS A 3 -21.85 21.22 -10.64
N SER A 4 -22.16 20.91 -11.89
CA SER A 4 -21.72 19.70 -12.61
C SER A 4 -20.25 19.74 -13.02
N GLU A 5 -19.74 20.90 -13.41
CA GLU A 5 -18.35 21.09 -13.85
C GLU A 5 -17.39 20.97 -12.65
N LYS A 6 -17.72 21.61 -11.52
CA LYS A 6 -16.94 21.51 -10.27
C LYS A 6 -16.81 20.04 -9.85
N ARG A 7 -17.89 19.26 -9.92
CA ARG A 7 -17.88 17.81 -9.61
C ARG A 7 -16.98 16.98 -10.54
N LYS A 8 -16.84 17.37 -11.82
CA LYS A 8 -15.95 16.72 -12.79
C LYS A 8 -14.47 16.93 -12.42
N TYR A 9 -14.08 18.18 -12.13
CA TYR A 9 -12.69 18.52 -11.75
C TYR A 9 -12.29 17.99 -10.36
N THR A 10 -13.22 17.97 -9.40
CA THR A 10 -13.04 17.31 -8.09
C THR A 10 -12.83 15.79 -8.18
N ARG A 11 -13.23 15.16 -9.29
CA ARG A 11 -13.15 13.71 -9.50
C ARG A 11 -11.94 13.27 -10.32
N THR A 12 -11.09 14.20 -10.75
CA THR A 12 -9.84 13.88 -11.46
C THR A 12 -8.87 13.20 -10.49
N ARG A 13 -8.18 12.14 -10.96
CA ARG A 13 -7.25 11.34 -10.13
C ARG A 13 -6.11 12.19 -9.55
N GLU A 14 -5.61 13.12 -10.35
CA GLU A 14 -4.52 14.03 -9.98
C GLU A 14 -4.94 14.99 -8.86
N PHE A 15 -6.13 15.59 -8.95
CA PHE A 15 -6.63 16.50 -7.92
C PHE A 15 -6.82 15.81 -6.57
N ARG A 16 -7.26 14.54 -6.57
CA ARG A 16 -7.35 13.74 -5.33
C ARG A 16 -5.98 13.45 -4.74
N ALA A 17 -5.00 13.12 -5.58
CA ALA A 17 -3.63 12.86 -5.15
C ALA A 17 -2.98 14.12 -4.56
N GLU A 18 -3.15 15.26 -5.23
CA GLU A 18 -2.65 16.56 -4.77
C GLU A 18 -3.32 17.00 -3.46
N ALA A 19 -4.65 16.86 -3.35
CA ALA A 19 -5.37 17.15 -2.11
C ALA A 19 -4.90 16.30 -0.92
N VAL A 20 -4.63 15.01 -1.14
CA VAL A 20 -4.09 14.12 -0.11
C VAL A 20 -2.64 14.49 0.23
N LYS A 21 -1.83 14.87 -0.77
CA LYS A 21 -0.45 15.31 -0.60
C LYS A 21 -0.35 16.55 0.30
N LEU A 22 -1.22 17.54 0.09
CA LEU A 22 -1.28 18.74 0.94
C LEU A 22 -1.51 18.40 2.42
N VAL A 23 -2.38 17.43 2.71
CA VAL A 23 -2.69 17.02 4.09
C VAL A 23 -1.57 16.16 4.70
N LEU A 24 -1.02 15.23 3.93
CA LEU A 24 -0.04 14.26 4.44
C LEU A 24 1.40 14.79 4.48
N GLU A 25 1.80 15.60 3.51
CA GLU A 25 3.18 16.11 3.39
C GLU A 25 3.33 17.53 3.93
N GLN A 26 2.35 18.42 3.72
CA GLN A 26 2.45 19.81 4.17
C GLN A 26 1.90 20.04 5.58
N GLY A 27 1.39 18.99 6.24
CA GLY A 27 0.91 19.06 7.62
C GLY A 27 -0.34 19.93 7.80
N MET A 28 -1.02 20.34 6.72
CA MET A 28 -2.28 21.07 6.82
C MET A 28 -3.33 20.21 7.52
N THR A 29 -4.08 20.84 8.42
CA THR A 29 -5.20 20.16 9.06
C THR A 29 -6.28 19.84 8.03
N LEU A 30 -7.09 18.81 8.31
CA LEU A 30 -8.21 18.43 7.44
C LEU A 30 -9.20 19.60 7.21
N GLU A 31 -9.24 20.59 8.11
CA GLU A 31 -10.11 21.75 8.01
C GLU A 31 -9.54 22.81 7.07
N GLU A 32 -8.26 23.14 7.19
CA GLU A 32 -7.58 24.10 6.31
C GLU A 32 -7.56 23.62 4.86
N ALA A 33 -7.25 22.33 4.65
CA ALA A 33 -7.28 21.73 3.32
C ALA A 33 -8.71 21.64 2.76
N SER A 34 -9.71 21.42 3.61
CA SER A 34 -11.13 21.44 3.22
C SER A 34 -11.57 22.84 2.78
N ALA A 35 -11.16 23.87 3.53
CA ALA A 35 -11.44 25.27 3.20
C ALA A 35 -10.72 25.70 1.91
N SER A 36 -9.44 25.35 1.74
CA SER A 36 -8.63 25.72 0.58
C SER A 36 -9.12 25.06 -0.72
N LEU A 37 -9.66 23.84 -0.64
CA LEU A 37 -10.15 23.09 -1.81
C LEU A 37 -11.65 23.28 -2.04
N ALA A 38 -12.34 24.02 -1.15
CA ALA A 38 -13.80 24.16 -1.13
C ALA A 38 -14.54 22.81 -1.19
N LEU A 39 -14.00 21.81 -0.48
CA LEU A 39 -14.54 20.45 -0.41
C LEU A 39 -15.16 20.19 0.95
N PRO A 40 -16.22 19.36 1.04
CA PRO A 40 -16.68 18.86 2.32
C PRO A 40 -15.57 18.08 3.05
N LYS A 41 -15.36 18.39 4.33
CA LYS A 41 -14.38 17.71 5.21
C LYS A 41 -14.46 16.18 5.12
N GLY A 42 -15.68 15.62 5.07
CA GLY A 42 -15.92 14.18 4.96
C GLY A 42 -15.37 13.55 3.66
N THR A 43 -15.38 14.29 2.55
CA THR A 43 -14.83 13.84 1.27
C THR A 43 -13.32 13.73 1.34
N LEU A 44 -12.67 14.76 1.87
CA LEU A 44 -11.22 14.80 2.04
C LEU A 44 -10.76 13.73 3.04
N ALA A 45 -11.45 13.57 4.17
CA ALA A 45 -11.16 12.53 5.15
C ALA A 45 -11.28 11.11 4.56
N ASN A 46 -12.29 10.87 3.71
CA ASN A 46 -12.44 9.58 3.01
C ASN A 46 -11.29 9.36 2.01
N TRP A 47 -10.86 10.39 1.28
CA TRP A 47 -9.72 10.29 0.34
C TRP A 47 -8.39 10.06 1.06
N VAL A 48 -8.12 10.77 2.15
CA VAL A 48 -6.90 10.58 2.96
C VAL A 48 -6.91 9.17 3.55
N SER A 49 -8.05 8.71 4.06
CA SER A 49 -8.20 7.34 4.57
C SER A 49 -8.03 6.30 3.45
N ALA A 50 -8.59 6.56 2.26
CA ALA A 50 -8.44 5.70 1.10
C ALA A 50 -7.01 5.68 0.56
N ALA A 51 -6.26 6.78 0.64
CA ALA A 51 -4.85 6.84 0.27
C ALA A 51 -3.96 6.09 1.27
N LYS A 52 -4.25 6.23 2.58
CA LYS A 52 -3.59 5.42 3.62
C LYS A 52 -3.86 3.93 3.46
N ARG A 53 -5.07 3.54 3.04
CA ARG A 53 -5.42 2.17 2.65
C ARG A 53 -4.91 1.79 1.25
N GLY A 54 -4.56 2.78 0.41
CA GLY A 54 -4.33 2.64 -1.02
C GLY A 54 -3.09 1.84 -1.37
N GLY A 55 -2.10 1.80 -0.47
CA GLY A 55 -0.98 0.86 -0.55
C GLY A 55 -1.41 -0.61 -0.53
N ASP A 56 -2.55 -0.90 0.10
CA ASP A 56 -3.17 -2.22 0.19
C ASP A 56 -4.42 -2.36 -0.70
N ALA A 57 -5.00 -1.26 -1.19
CA ALA A 57 -6.28 -1.28 -1.92
C ALA A 57 -6.17 -1.74 -3.38
N ALA A 58 -4.97 -1.65 -3.98
CA ALA A 58 -4.71 -2.23 -5.31
C ALA A 58 -4.60 -3.77 -5.27
N VAL A 59 -4.62 -4.34 -4.07
CA VAL A 59 -4.49 -5.77 -3.84
C VAL A 59 -5.87 -6.39 -3.97
N ARG A 60 -5.98 -7.36 -4.87
CA ARG A 60 -7.22 -8.12 -5.05
C ARG A 60 -7.66 -8.69 -3.68
N PRO A 61 -8.96 -8.81 -3.40
CA PRO A 61 -9.42 -9.54 -2.22
C PRO A 61 -8.78 -10.93 -2.18
N GLY A 62 -7.95 -11.19 -1.17
CA GLY A 62 -7.16 -12.42 -1.02
C GLY A 62 -5.78 -12.45 -1.69
N GLY A 63 -5.34 -11.36 -2.33
CA GLY A 63 -3.93 -11.15 -2.69
C GLY A 63 -3.14 -10.60 -1.49
N ARG A 64 -1.82 -10.79 -1.50
CA ARG A 64 -0.92 -10.13 -0.54
C ARG A 64 -0.54 -8.75 -1.03
N SER A 65 -0.43 -7.79 -0.11
CA SER A 65 -0.04 -6.43 -0.45
C SER A 65 1.44 -6.26 -0.72
N VAL A 66 1.79 -5.19 -1.44
CA VAL A 66 3.20 -4.85 -1.67
C VAL A 66 3.91 -4.63 -0.33
N SER A 67 3.24 -3.97 0.62
CA SER A 67 3.74 -3.77 1.99
C SER A 67 3.98 -5.10 2.72
N GLU A 68 3.05 -6.05 2.62
CA GLU A 68 3.21 -7.39 3.21
C GLU A 68 4.38 -8.17 2.60
N LEU A 69 4.55 -8.09 1.28
CA LEU A 69 5.67 -8.70 0.57
C LEU A 69 7.00 -8.04 0.93
N GLU A 70 7.05 -6.72 1.03
CA GLU A 70 8.22 -5.95 1.46
C GLU A 70 8.62 -6.30 2.91
N ALA A 71 7.64 -6.47 3.80
CA ALA A 71 7.90 -6.91 5.17
C ALA A 71 8.48 -8.33 5.24
N GLU A 72 8.04 -9.25 4.36
CA GLU A 72 8.65 -10.58 4.23
C GLU A 72 10.08 -10.50 3.70
N VAL A 73 10.32 -9.69 2.67
CA VAL A 73 11.67 -9.46 2.13
C VAL A 73 12.59 -8.88 3.20
N ALA A 74 12.11 -7.96 4.04
CA ALA A 74 12.87 -7.42 5.17
C ALA A 74 13.20 -8.50 6.22
N ARG A 75 12.26 -9.40 6.52
CA ARG A 75 12.50 -10.56 7.41
C ARG A 75 13.54 -11.51 6.84
N LEU A 76 13.44 -11.89 5.56
CA LEU A 76 14.43 -12.75 4.90
C LEU A 76 15.82 -12.10 4.87
N ARG A 77 15.90 -10.79 4.59
CA ARG A 77 17.16 -10.03 4.66
C ARG A 77 17.76 -10.04 6.07
N LYS A 78 16.94 -9.98 7.12
CA LYS A 78 17.41 -10.05 8.52
C LYS A 78 18.05 -11.40 8.84
N ILE A 79 17.52 -12.50 8.33
CA ILE A 79 18.07 -13.86 8.53
C ILE A 79 19.50 -13.95 7.98
N VAL A 80 19.77 -13.30 6.85
CA VAL A 80 21.08 -13.38 6.17
C VAL A 80 22.02 -12.21 6.51
N LYS A 81 21.54 -11.21 7.26
CA LYS A 81 22.28 -9.97 7.58
C LYS A 81 23.62 -10.22 8.28
N ASN A 82 23.71 -11.28 9.09
CA ASN A 82 24.94 -11.67 9.79
C ASN A 82 25.60 -12.84 9.08
N ARG A 83 26.17 -12.61 7.89
CA ARG A 83 26.91 -13.61 7.09
C ARG A 83 28.00 -14.36 7.87
N GLY A 84 28.57 -13.76 8.92
CA GLY A 84 29.57 -14.39 9.80
C GLY A 84 29.02 -15.43 10.79
N HIS A 85 27.70 -15.61 10.88
CA HIS A 85 27.08 -16.63 11.74
C HIS A 85 26.91 -17.98 11.05
N PHE A 86 27.11 -18.05 9.73
CA PHE A 86 26.93 -19.28 8.96
C PHE A 86 28.27 -19.94 8.67
N PRO A 87 28.41 -21.24 8.95
CA PRO A 87 29.65 -21.97 8.69
C PRO A 87 29.97 -22.12 7.20
N SER A 88 28.99 -21.95 6.30
CA SER A 88 29.18 -21.92 4.85
C SER A 88 28.05 -21.17 4.13
N ASP A 89 28.29 -20.77 2.88
CA ASP A 89 27.26 -20.18 2.00
C ASP A 89 26.10 -21.14 1.73
N GLU A 90 26.38 -22.46 1.73
CA GLU A 90 25.37 -23.51 1.62
C GLU A 90 24.44 -23.54 2.84
N ALA A 91 24.96 -23.30 4.05
CA ALA A 91 24.15 -23.22 5.27
C ALA A 91 23.21 -22.00 5.25
N ALA A 92 23.69 -20.84 4.78
CA ALA A 92 22.86 -19.66 4.58
C ALA A 92 21.75 -19.91 3.55
N THR A 93 22.08 -20.58 2.44
CA THR A 93 21.13 -20.96 1.39
C THR A 93 20.06 -21.93 1.91
N LYS A 94 20.45 -22.94 2.70
CA LYS A 94 19.50 -23.88 3.33
C LYS A 94 18.54 -23.19 4.29
N LEU A 95 19.00 -22.19 5.05
CA LEU A 95 18.11 -21.42 5.94
C LEU A 95 17.14 -20.52 5.18
N LEU A 96 17.59 -19.89 4.09
CA LEU A 96 16.70 -19.12 3.23
C LEU A 96 15.64 -20.04 2.59
N PHE A 97 16.03 -21.24 2.14
CA PHE A 97 15.12 -22.26 1.65
C PHE A 97 14.09 -22.70 2.71
N LEU A 98 14.52 -22.96 3.94
CA LEU A 98 13.62 -23.35 5.03
C LEU A 98 12.64 -22.21 5.40
N ALA A 99 13.12 -20.96 5.42
CA ALA A 99 12.28 -19.80 5.67
C ALA A 99 11.21 -19.63 4.57
N LEU A 100 11.61 -19.74 3.30
CA LEU A 100 10.68 -19.73 2.15
C LEU A 100 9.67 -20.87 2.22
N ARG A 101 10.11 -22.08 2.55
CA ARG A 101 9.23 -23.24 2.72
C ARG A 101 8.23 -23.07 3.86
N ASN A 102 8.60 -22.33 4.91
CA ASN A 102 7.67 -22.02 6.00
C ASN A 102 6.61 -21.00 5.55
N ILE A 103 7.01 -19.97 4.82
CA ILE A 103 6.09 -18.97 4.23
C ILE A 103 5.12 -19.65 3.24
N GLU A 104 5.61 -20.64 2.49
CA GLU A 104 4.79 -21.42 1.56
C GLU A 104 3.69 -22.21 2.26
N LYS A 105 3.93 -22.74 3.47
CA LYS A 105 2.88 -23.46 4.24
C LYS A 105 1.70 -22.56 4.60
N ASP A 106 1.99 -21.31 4.94
CA ASP A 106 0.97 -20.31 5.26
C ASP A 106 0.43 -19.61 4.01
N TRP A 107 0.94 -19.97 2.82
CA TRP A 107 0.50 -19.41 1.56
C TRP A 107 -0.91 -19.91 1.22
N LYS A 108 -1.90 -19.07 1.49
CA LYS A 108 -3.25 -19.22 0.93
C LYS A 108 -3.28 -18.60 -0.47
N MET A 109 -3.50 -19.42 -1.50
CA MET A 109 -3.53 -18.95 -2.89
C MET A 109 -4.54 -17.80 -3.04
N PRO A 110 -4.17 -16.68 -3.70
CA PRO A 110 -5.14 -15.66 -4.07
C PRO A 110 -6.21 -16.27 -4.99
N GLN A 111 -7.47 -15.90 -4.79
CA GLN A 111 -8.55 -16.34 -5.66
C GLN A 111 -8.25 -15.92 -7.10
N ARG A 112 -7.96 -16.90 -7.98
CA ARG A 112 -7.72 -16.70 -9.42
C ARG A 112 -9.05 -16.45 -10.11
N THR A 113 -9.64 -15.28 -9.88
CA THR A 113 -10.85 -14.86 -10.60
C THR A 113 -10.43 -14.42 -12.00
N TRP A 114 -10.55 -15.31 -12.98
CA TRP A 114 -10.67 -14.91 -14.38
C TRP A 114 -12.03 -14.23 -14.50
N LYS A 115 -12.06 -12.91 -14.70
CA LYS A 115 -13.29 -12.30 -15.20
C LYS A 115 -13.32 -12.58 -16.69
N LEU A 116 -14.32 -13.33 -17.13
CA LEU A 116 -14.78 -13.32 -18.52
C LEU A 116 -15.10 -11.85 -18.84
N ALA A 117 -14.37 -11.32 -19.82
CA ALA A 117 -14.56 -9.98 -20.37
C ALA A 117 -15.86 -9.92 -21.19
#